data_AF-A0A518HCD1-F1
#
_entry.id   AF-A0A518HCD1-F1
#
_cell.length_a   1.000
_cell.length_b   1.000
_cell.length_c   1.000
_cell.angle_alpha   90.00
_cell.angle_beta   90.00
_cell.angle_gamma   90.00
#
_symmetry.space_group_name_H-M   'P 1'
#
loop_
_entity.id
_entity.type
_entity.pdbx_description
1 polymer ?
#
loop_
_entity_poly.entity_id
_entity_poly.type
_entity_poly.pdbx_seq_one_letter_code
_entity_poly.pdbx_strand_id
1 'polypeptide(L)'
;MNATDVIRSTIDMSAMFVDTYLKDLSDADLLIRPVEGMNHIAWQLGHLIGSERHFVELIKPGTSPALPPGFQEAHAKGTHAEDDPSKFYPRERYQELWGAQRRATLALLESLSDEDLDRTDETFPSFAPTVGAIMNMVGSHPIMHVGQFVAVRRKLGKPITI
;
A
#
# COMPACT_ATOMS: atom_id res chain seq x y z
N MET A 1 -2.87 -21.76 13.48
CA MET A 1 -2.29 -20.50 13.03
C MET A 1 -0.82 -20.75 12.75
N ASN A 2 -0.41 -20.70 11.49
CA ASN A 2 0.98 -20.78 11.04
C ASN A 2 1.52 -19.38 10.63
N ALA A 3 2.73 -19.31 10.09
CA ALA A 3 3.34 -18.05 9.66
C ALA A 3 2.52 -17.36 8.56
N THR A 4 2.05 -18.13 7.56
CA THR A 4 1.18 -17.66 6.48
C THR A 4 -0.11 -17.03 7.02
N ASP A 5 -0.75 -17.64 8.02
CA ASP A 5 -1.95 -17.10 8.66
C ASP A 5 -1.70 -15.73 9.33
N VAL A 6 -0.56 -15.57 10.00
CA VAL A 6 -0.18 -14.30 10.65
C VAL A 6 0.09 -13.22 9.60
N ILE A 7 0.81 -13.54 8.53
CA ILE A 7 1.10 -12.62 7.42
C ILE A 7 -0.21 -12.18 6.75
N ARG A 8 -1.12 -13.12 6.47
CA ARG A 8 -2.45 -12.81 5.94
C ARG A 8 -3.19 -11.85 6.88
N SER A 9 -3.20 -12.13 8.18
CA SER A 9 -3.84 -11.26 9.16
C SER A 9 -3.29 -9.83 9.13
N THR A 10 -1.97 -9.65 8.91
CA THR A 10 -1.36 -8.33 8.76
C THR A 10 -1.81 -7.63 7.47
N ILE A 11 -1.90 -8.36 6.36
CA ILE A 11 -2.37 -7.85 5.06
C ILE A 11 -3.84 -7.41 5.14
N ASP A 12 -4.70 -8.24 5.74
CA ASP A 12 -6.13 -7.97 5.89
C ASP A 12 -6.37 -6.79 6.83
N MET A 13 -5.60 -6.69 7.92
CA MET A 13 -5.69 -5.57 8.87
C MET A 13 -5.34 -4.24 8.20
N SER A 14 -4.29 -4.22 7.39
CA SER A 14 -3.87 -2.99 6.72
C SER A 14 -4.82 -2.57 5.60
N ALA A 15 -5.39 -3.53 4.87
CA ALA A 15 -6.49 -3.26 3.93
C ALA A 15 -7.69 -2.65 4.63
N MET A 16 -8.09 -3.22 5.78
CA MET A 16 -9.19 -2.68 6.59
C MET A 16 -8.92 -1.25 7.07
N PHE A 17 -7.70 -0.95 7.51
CA PHE A 17 -7.31 0.42 7.91
C PHE A 17 -7.40 1.42 6.75
N VAL A 18 -6.81 1.06 5.60
CA VAL A 18 -6.85 1.91 4.40
C VAL A 18 -8.30 2.14 3.97
N ASP A 19 -9.09 1.09 3.77
CA ASP A 19 -10.45 1.20 3.24
C ASP A 19 -11.37 1.99 4.18
N THR A 20 -11.27 1.75 5.49
CA THR A 20 -12.10 2.46 6.47
C THR A 20 -11.79 3.96 6.49
N TYR A 21 -10.51 4.33 6.48
CA TYR A 21 -10.12 5.74 6.51
C TYR A 21 -10.39 6.48 5.20
N LEU A 22 -10.59 5.77 4.08
CA LEU A 22 -10.97 6.37 2.80
C LEU A 22 -12.48 6.47 2.59
N LYS A 23 -13.31 5.71 3.33
CA LYS A 23 -14.72 5.46 3.03
C LYS A 23 -15.57 6.71 2.74
N ASP A 24 -15.35 7.78 3.48
CA ASP A 24 -16.10 9.04 3.43
C ASP A 24 -15.24 10.25 3.02
N LEU A 25 -14.08 10.02 2.40
CA LEU A 25 -13.27 11.06 1.79
C LEU A 25 -13.70 11.33 0.34
N SER A 26 -13.71 12.60 -0.04
CA SER A 26 -13.82 13.04 -1.44
C SER A 26 -12.46 13.02 -2.13
N ASP A 27 -12.44 13.20 -3.46
CA ASP A 27 -11.19 13.31 -4.22
C ASP A 27 -10.35 14.51 -3.76
N ALA A 28 -11.00 15.63 -3.42
CA ALA A 28 -10.31 16.82 -2.92
C ALA A 28 -9.67 16.59 -1.54
N ASP A 29 -10.31 15.77 -0.70
CA ASP A 29 -9.76 15.42 0.62
C ASP A 29 -8.43 14.65 0.52
N LEU A 30 -8.21 13.93 -0.59
CA LEU A 30 -6.98 13.16 -0.79
C LEU A 30 -5.73 14.02 -1.01
N LEU A 31 -5.90 15.31 -1.32
CA LEU A 31 -4.83 16.27 -1.57
C LEU A 31 -4.54 17.17 -0.36
N ILE A 32 -5.25 16.97 0.75
CA ILE A 32 -5.02 17.75 1.97
C ILE A 32 -3.68 17.36 2.61
N ARG A 33 -2.86 18.37 2.90
CA ARG A 33 -1.69 18.26 3.78
C ARG A 33 -2.05 18.80 5.17
N PRO A 34 -2.15 17.93 6.20
CA PRO A 34 -2.58 18.37 7.53
C PRO A 34 -1.59 19.35 8.16
N VAL A 35 -0.30 19.01 8.05
CA VAL A 35 0.86 19.76 8.54
C VAL A 35 1.85 19.88 7.38
N GLU A 36 2.62 20.97 7.35
CA GLU A 36 3.71 21.16 6.39
C GLU A 36 4.69 19.98 6.42
N GLY A 37 5.15 19.55 5.25
CA GLY A 37 6.05 18.39 5.10
C GLY A 37 5.35 17.02 5.14
N MET A 38 4.05 16.93 5.46
CA MET A 38 3.30 15.68 5.32
C MET A 38 2.94 15.41 3.85
N ASN A 39 2.92 14.13 3.47
CA ASN A 39 2.45 13.71 2.16
C ASN A 39 0.92 13.66 2.15
N HIS A 40 0.30 14.14 1.07
CA HIS A 40 -1.14 13.98 0.92
C HIS A 40 -1.50 12.51 0.60
N ILE A 41 -2.76 12.13 0.83
CA ILE A 41 -3.21 10.72 0.75
C ILE A 41 -3.10 10.17 -0.68
N ALA A 42 -3.40 10.95 -1.72
CA ALA A 42 -3.30 10.46 -3.10
C ALA A 42 -1.88 9.99 -3.46
N TRP A 43 -0.85 10.75 -3.06
CA TRP A 43 0.54 10.35 -3.24
C TRP A 43 0.83 9.07 -2.45
N GLN A 44 0.42 9.03 -1.19
CA GLN A 44 0.64 7.87 -0.32
C GLN A 44 -0.03 6.60 -0.85
N LEU A 45 -1.26 6.68 -1.37
CA LEU A 45 -1.95 5.52 -1.95
C LEU A 45 -1.21 4.98 -3.16
N GLY A 46 -0.79 5.83 -4.09
CA GLY A 46 -0.02 5.34 -5.24
C GLY A 46 1.36 4.83 -4.86
N HIS A 47 2.03 5.44 -3.86
CA HIS A 47 3.29 4.93 -3.30
C HIS A 47 3.12 3.54 -2.70
N LEU A 48 2.04 3.32 -1.93
CA LEU A 48 1.73 2.02 -1.33
C LEU A 48 1.41 0.95 -2.39
N ILE A 49 0.56 1.28 -3.37
CA ILE A 49 0.20 0.39 -4.49
C ILE A 49 1.44 0.01 -5.30
N GLY A 50 2.28 0.99 -5.67
CA GLY A 50 3.51 0.76 -6.41
C GLY A 50 4.54 -0.04 -5.62
N SER A 51 4.63 0.19 -4.30
CA SER A 51 5.53 -0.55 -3.41
C SER A 51 5.09 -2.00 -3.24
N GLU A 52 3.80 -2.27 -3.05
CA GLU A 52 3.25 -3.63 -2.98
C GLU A 52 3.54 -4.41 -4.26
N ARG A 53 3.22 -3.83 -5.43
CA ARG A 53 3.56 -4.44 -6.71
C ARG A 53 5.05 -4.77 -6.79
N HIS A 54 5.92 -3.82 -6.46
CA HIS A 54 7.35 -4.04 -6.48
C HIS A 54 7.77 -5.23 -5.61
N PHE A 55 7.29 -5.32 -4.37
CA PHE A 55 7.61 -6.41 -3.46
C PHE A 55 7.08 -7.77 -3.93
N VAL A 56 5.84 -7.82 -4.43
CA VAL A 56 5.25 -9.05 -4.99
C VAL A 56 6.04 -9.56 -6.20
N GLU A 57 6.45 -8.64 -7.08
CA GLU A 57 7.25 -8.96 -8.26
C GLU A 57 8.68 -9.42 -7.93
N LEU A 58 9.26 -8.99 -6.79
CA LEU A 58 10.52 -9.56 -6.29
C LEU A 58 10.36 -11.04 -5.92
N ILE A 59 9.24 -11.43 -5.30
CA ILE A 59 9.01 -12.81 -4.86
C ILE A 59 8.73 -13.74 -6.04
N LYS A 60 7.86 -13.29 -6.95
CA LYS A 60 7.44 -14.08 -8.12
C LYS A 60 7.02 -13.14 -9.25
N PRO A 61 7.92 -12.86 -10.21
CA PRO A 61 7.62 -11.99 -11.34
C PRO A 61 6.38 -12.43 -12.13
N GLY A 62 5.57 -11.45 -12.57
CA GLY A 62 4.35 -11.65 -13.36
C GLY A 62 3.11 -12.03 -12.55
N THR A 63 3.15 -11.95 -11.22
CA THR A 63 2.01 -12.30 -10.36
C THR A 63 1.21 -11.09 -9.89
N SER A 64 1.78 -9.89 -9.95
CA SER A 64 1.08 -8.64 -9.66
C SER A 64 0.52 -8.00 -10.95
N PRO A 65 -0.73 -7.48 -10.92
CA PRO A 65 -1.31 -6.75 -12.03
C PRO A 65 -0.45 -5.53 -12.41
N ALA A 66 -0.32 -5.28 -13.71
CA ALA A 66 0.33 -4.07 -14.20
C ALA A 66 -0.41 -2.80 -13.72
N LEU A 67 0.36 -1.75 -13.42
CA LEU A 67 -0.18 -0.43 -13.10
C LEU A 67 -0.28 0.43 -14.36
N PRO A 68 -1.12 1.48 -14.37
CA PRO A 68 -1.19 2.41 -15.48
C PRO A 68 0.19 2.97 -15.86
N PRO A 69 0.45 3.28 -17.15
CA PRO A 69 1.69 3.92 -17.56
C PRO A 69 1.94 5.21 -16.77
N GLY A 70 3.17 5.43 -16.29
CA GLY A 70 3.54 6.60 -15.51
C GLY A 70 3.09 6.57 -14.03
N PHE A 71 2.35 5.55 -13.60
CA PHE A 71 1.81 5.50 -12.24
C PHE A 71 2.91 5.42 -11.19
N GLN A 72 3.92 4.56 -11.38
CA GLN A 72 4.99 4.38 -10.41
C GLN A 72 5.82 5.67 -10.27
N GLU A 73 6.11 6.32 -11.38
CA GLU A 73 6.91 7.53 -11.48
C GLU A 73 6.18 8.72 -10.81
N ALA A 74 4.88 8.86 -11.06
CA ALA A 74 4.05 9.92 -10.48
C ALA A 74 3.95 9.83 -8.94
N HIS A 75 4.14 8.63 -8.36
CA HIS A 75 4.04 8.40 -6.91
C HIS A 75 5.38 8.00 -6.28
N ALA A 76 6.50 8.29 -6.96
CA ALA A 76 7.83 8.03 -6.43
C ALA A 76 8.21 9.00 -5.32
N LYS A 77 9.22 8.65 -4.50
CA LYS A 77 9.74 9.51 -3.44
C LYS A 77 10.11 10.92 -3.93
N GLY A 78 10.58 11.06 -5.17
CA GLY A 78 10.94 12.36 -5.76
C GLY A 78 9.75 13.29 -6.05
N THR A 79 8.53 12.77 -6.14
CA THR A 79 7.32 13.52 -6.51
C THR A 79 6.40 13.79 -5.32
N HIS A 80 6.85 13.53 -4.09
CA HIS A 80 6.04 13.69 -2.87
C HIS A 80 5.56 15.13 -2.59
N ALA A 81 6.20 16.12 -3.20
CA ALA A 81 5.85 17.54 -3.13
C ALA A 81 4.89 17.99 -4.26
N GLU A 82 4.49 17.08 -5.15
CA GLU A 82 3.48 17.39 -6.17
C GLU A 82 2.12 17.62 -5.53
N ASP A 83 1.38 18.63 -5.98
CA ASP A 83 0.07 19.02 -5.47
C ASP A 83 -0.96 19.31 -6.57
N ASP A 84 -0.57 19.26 -7.85
CA ASP A 84 -1.48 19.44 -8.99
C ASP A 84 -2.52 18.30 -9.06
N PRO A 85 -3.81 18.59 -8.82
CA PRO A 85 -4.85 17.56 -8.83
C PRO A 85 -4.95 16.79 -10.15
N SER A 86 -4.57 17.40 -11.27
CA SER A 86 -4.63 16.75 -12.59
C SER A 86 -3.64 15.60 -12.77
N LYS A 87 -2.64 15.49 -11.87
CA LYS A 87 -1.63 14.43 -11.88
C LYS A 87 -2.00 13.22 -11.01
N PHE A 88 -3.13 13.30 -10.31
CA PHE A 88 -3.61 12.26 -9.41
C PHE A 88 -4.94 11.67 -9.88
N TYR A 89 -5.28 10.51 -9.33
CA TYR A 89 -6.50 9.79 -9.69
C TYR A 89 -7.66 10.10 -8.72
N PRO A 90 -8.92 9.94 -9.15
CA PRO A 90 -10.06 9.87 -8.24
C PRO A 90 -9.88 8.74 -7.22
N ARG A 91 -10.48 8.90 -6.03
CA ARG A 91 -10.41 7.93 -4.93
C ARG A 91 -10.79 6.52 -5.37
N GLU A 92 -11.88 6.40 -6.13
CA GLU A 92 -12.38 5.11 -6.60
C GLU A 92 -11.34 4.36 -7.44
N ARG A 93 -10.58 5.07 -8.28
CA ARG A 93 -9.52 4.46 -9.09
C ARG A 93 -8.36 3.96 -8.24
N TYR A 94 -7.98 4.69 -7.19
CA TYR A 94 -7.00 4.18 -6.22
C TYR A 94 -7.51 2.93 -5.51
N GLN A 95 -8.78 2.90 -5.09
CA GLN A 95 -9.37 1.74 -4.42
C GLN A 95 -9.44 0.52 -5.34
N GLU A 96 -9.76 0.72 -6.62
CA GLU A 96 -9.75 -0.35 -7.63
C GLU A 96 -8.34 -0.96 -7.79
N LEU A 97 -7.33 -0.11 -7.97
CA LEU A 97 -5.93 -0.53 -8.12
C LEU A 97 -5.42 -1.22 -6.85
N TRP A 98 -5.69 -0.65 -5.68
CA TRP A 98 -5.38 -1.22 -4.38
C TRP A 98 -6.00 -2.61 -4.22
N GLY A 99 -7.30 -2.74 -4.47
CA GLY A 99 -7.99 -4.03 -4.38
C GLY A 99 -7.45 -5.06 -5.37
N ALA A 100 -7.06 -4.65 -6.58
CA ALA A 100 -6.44 -5.55 -7.55
C ALA A 100 -5.08 -6.06 -7.08
N GLN A 101 -4.23 -5.19 -6.52
CA GLN A 101 -2.96 -5.59 -5.92
C GLN A 101 -3.18 -6.54 -4.74
N ARG A 102 -4.06 -6.19 -3.80
CA ARG A 102 -4.34 -7.01 -2.61
C ARG A 102 -4.81 -8.42 -2.96
N ARG A 103 -5.71 -8.57 -3.94
CA ARG A 103 -6.14 -9.89 -4.42
C ARG A 103 -5.00 -10.72 -4.98
N ALA A 104 -4.11 -10.10 -5.77
CA ALA A 104 -2.96 -10.78 -6.33
C ALA A 104 -1.92 -11.17 -5.27
N THR A 105 -1.65 -10.28 -4.33
CA THR A 105 -0.78 -10.55 -3.17
C THR A 105 -1.29 -11.73 -2.35
N LEU A 106 -2.59 -11.75 -2.03
CA LEU A 106 -3.20 -12.84 -1.26
C LEU A 106 -3.17 -14.16 -2.05
N ALA A 107 -3.43 -14.13 -3.37
CA ALA A 107 -3.30 -15.31 -4.21
C ALA A 107 -1.86 -15.83 -4.28
N LEU A 108 -0.85 -14.95 -4.31
CA LEU A 108 0.55 -15.35 -4.21
C LEU A 108 0.81 -15.99 -2.84
N LEU A 109 0.42 -15.35 -1.74
CA LEU A 109 0.59 -15.87 -0.39
C LEU A 109 -0.03 -17.27 -0.22
N GLU A 110 -1.21 -17.50 -0.81
CA GLU A 110 -1.89 -18.81 -0.82
C GLU A 110 -1.13 -19.90 -1.57
N SER A 111 -0.31 -19.50 -2.55
CA SER A 111 0.49 -20.45 -3.33
C SER A 111 1.84 -20.80 -2.71
N LEU A 112 2.24 -20.10 -1.64
CA LEU A 112 3.52 -20.33 -0.95
C LEU A 112 3.36 -21.43 0.10
N SER A 113 4.36 -22.31 0.19
CA SER A 113 4.53 -23.20 1.32
C SER A 113 5.19 -22.47 2.50
N ASP A 114 5.15 -23.08 3.70
CA ASP A 114 5.87 -22.53 4.86
C ASP A 114 7.39 -22.47 4.60
N GLU A 115 7.95 -23.43 3.85
CA GLU A 115 9.37 -23.45 3.46
C GLU A 115 9.71 -22.31 2.47
N ASP A 116 8.77 -21.94 1.59
CA ASP A 116 8.97 -20.82 0.66
C ASP A 116 9.17 -19.49 1.40
N LEU A 117 8.62 -19.34 2.61
CA LEU A 117 8.73 -18.11 3.40
C LEU A 117 10.17 -17.83 3.85
N ASP A 118 11.00 -18.86 4.00
CA ASP A 118 12.40 -18.74 4.39
C ASP A 118 13.34 -18.51 3.20
N ARG A 119 12.82 -18.59 1.96
CA ARG A 119 13.61 -18.37 0.74
C ARG A 119 14.18 -16.96 0.71
N THR A 120 15.47 -16.86 0.38
CA THR A 120 16.23 -15.63 0.22
C THR A 120 16.62 -15.40 -1.23
N ASP A 121 16.85 -14.15 -1.62
CA ASP A 121 17.41 -13.78 -2.93
C ASP A 121 18.31 -12.55 -2.76
N GLU A 122 19.34 -12.41 -3.58
CA GLU A 122 20.28 -11.27 -3.52
C GLU A 122 19.63 -9.93 -3.87
N THR A 123 18.51 -9.96 -4.60
CA THR A 123 17.71 -8.78 -4.94
C THR A 123 16.83 -8.31 -3.79
N PHE A 124 16.67 -9.12 -2.73
CA PHE A 124 15.83 -8.77 -1.61
C PHE A 124 16.49 -7.68 -0.74
N PRO A 125 15.72 -6.69 -0.27
CA PRO A 125 16.27 -5.62 0.54
C PRO A 125 16.71 -6.15 1.90
N SER A 126 17.76 -5.55 2.48
CA SER A 126 18.33 -5.99 3.76
C SER A 126 17.34 -5.94 4.94
N PHE A 127 16.32 -5.08 4.87
CA PHE A 127 15.25 -4.99 5.88
C PHE A 127 14.15 -6.04 5.71
N ALA A 128 14.11 -6.75 4.58
CA ALA A 128 13.18 -7.85 4.31
C ALA A 128 13.91 -8.95 3.50
N PRO A 129 14.82 -9.70 4.14
CA PRO A 129 15.76 -10.58 3.44
C PRO A 129 15.16 -11.94 3.02
N THR A 130 13.92 -12.24 3.40
CA THR A 130 13.21 -13.49 3.03
C THR A 130 11.85 -13.18 2.41
N VAL A 131 11.28 -14.14 1.68
CA VAL A 131 9.91 -14.03 1.12
C VAL A 131 8.88 -13.69 2.21
N GLY A 132 8.95 -14.36 3.36
CA GLY A 132 8.05 -14.09 4.49
C GLY A 132 8.21 -12.68 5.04
N ALA A 133 9.45 -12.17 5.13
CA ALA A 133 9.71 -10.79 5.55
C ALA A 133 9.18 -9.77 4.54
N ILE A 134 9.30 -10.05 3.24
CA ILE A 134 8.74 -9.20 2.17
C ILE A 134 7.21 -9.19 2.24
N MET A 135 6.57 -10.35 2.38
CA MET A 135 5.11 -10.42 2.51
C MET A 135 4.60 -9.71 3.76
N ASN A 136 5.30 -9.86 4.89
CA ASN A 136 4.97 -9.11 6.09
C ASN A 136 5.17 -7.59 5.89
N MET A 137 6.18 -7.16 5.12
CA MET A 137 6.37 -5.77 4.72
C MET A 137 5.21 -5.25 3.88
N VAL A 138 4.68 -6.04 2.93
CA VAL A 138 3.49 -5.69 2.15
C VAL A 138 2.26 -5.43 3.02
N GLY A 139 2.12 -6.19 4.11
CA GLY A 139 1.06 -6.01 5.10
C GLY A 139 1.30 -4.81 6.03
N SER A 140 2.51 -4.61 6.53
CA SER A 140 2.83 -3.62 7.57
C SER A 140 3.14 -2.22 7.06
N HIS A 141 3.69 -2.07 5.86
CA HIS A 141 4.02 -0.78 5.27
C HIS A 141 2.80 0.18 5.16
N PRO A 142 1.59 -0.26 4.73
CA PRO A 142 0.41 0.59 4.77
C PRO A 142 0.02 1.02 6.18
N ILE A 143 0.22 0.16 7.21
CA ILE A 143 -0.06 0.51 8.62
C ILE A 143 0.78 1.71 9.06
N MET A 144 2.03 1.81 8.62
CA MET A 144 2.88 2.97 8.91
C MET A 144 2.33 4.26 8.27
N HIS A 145 1.75 4.16 7.07
CA HIS A 145 1.26 5.30 6.30
C HIS A 145 -0.13 5.78 6.76
N VAL A 146 -1.03 4.89 7.19
CA VAL A 146 -2.38 5.28 7.62
C VAL A 146 -2.39 6.20 8.84
N GLY A 147 -1.30 6.25 9.63
CA GLY A 147 -1.13 7.26 10.66
C GLY A 147 -1.22 8.71 10.12
N GLN A 148 -0.78 8.94 8.89
CA GLN A 148 -0.94 10.24 8.21
C GLN A 148 -2.38 10.48 7.76
N PHE A 149 -3.14 9.42 7.45
CA PHE A 149 -4.54 9.55 7.01
C PHE A 149 -5.41 10.02 8.18
N VAL A 150 -5.12 9.55 9.39
CA VAL A 150 -5.76 10.01 10.63
C VAL A 150 -5.63 11.53 10.79
N ALA A 151 -4.47 12.12 10.48
CA ALA A 151 -4.27 13.56 10.57
C ALA A 151 -5.17 14.35 9.58
N VAL A 152 -5.38 13.84 8.36
CA VAL A 152 -6.34 14.41 7.40
C VAL A 152 -7.76 14.32 7.94
N ARG A 153 -8.16 13.15 8.46
CA ARG A 153 -9.50 12.97 9.05
C ARG A 153 -9.75 13.93 10.21
N ARG A 154 -8.77 14.11 11.10
CA ARG A 154 -8.84 15.09 12.20
C ARG A 154 -9.02 16.52 11.68
N LYS A 155 -8.26 16.93 10.67
CA LYS A 155 -8.36 18.27 10.06
C LYS A 155 -9.74 18.52 9.43
N LEU A 156 -10.37 17.47 8.92
CA LEU A 156 -11.72 17.50 8.33
C LEU A 156 -12.86 17.35 9.35
N GLY A 157 -12.55 17.16 10.64
CA GLY A 157 -13.57 16.87 11.67
C GLY A 157 -14.26 15.52 11.47
N LYS A 158 -13.67 14.58 10.70
CA LYS A 158 -14.22 13.25 10.44
C LYS A 158 -13.86 12.29 11.58
N PRO A 159 -14.70 11.28 11.86
CA PRO A 159 -14.43 10.33 12.94
C PRO A 159 -13.22 9.46 12.61
N ILE A 160 -12.44 9.11 13.64
CA ILE A 160 -11.38 8.11 13.56
C ILE A 160 -12.03 6.79 13.95
N THR A 161 -12.54 6.08 12.96
CA THR A 161 -13.19 4.78 13.13
C THR A 161 -12.16 3.70 12.86
N ILE A 162 -11.66 3.05 13.91
CA ILE A 162 -10.94 1.77 14.02
C ILE A 162 -10.43 1.64 15.46
#